data_AF-A0AAU5QR14-F1
#
_entry.id   AF-A0AAU5QR14-F1
#
_cell.length_a   1.000
_cell.length_b   1.000
_cell.length_c   1.000
_cell.angle_alpha   90.00
_cell.angle_beta   90.00
_cell.angle_gamma   90.00
#
_symmetry.space_group_name_H-M   'P 1'
#
loop_
_entity.id
_entity.type
_entity.pdbx_description
1 polymer ?
#
loop_
_entity_poly.entity_id
_entity_poly.type
_entity_poly.pdbx_seq_one_letter_code
_entity_poly.pdbx_strand_id
1 'polypeptide(L)'
;MTAIDDKWTQVQWIGAPSDAGAGSHEGPNPDGRGTSRDFANGSIYWTQGTGAHEVHGDIRLHYAELGGSGGFLGYPLTDESGCPDGAGRFNHFEGGSIYWTPQTGARETHGAIRDLWAGMGWERSFLGYPTTDEMGPGDNRSNRFQHGHVTWTPSGGAVAHHSTLID
;
A
#
# COMPACT_ATOMS: atom_id res chain seq x y z
N MET A 1 -5.24 27.45 -1.23
CA MET A 1 -5.19 26.24 -0.38
C MET A 1 -5.31 25.07 -1.34
N THR A 2 -4.33 24.18 -1.34
CA THR A 2 -4.34 23.00 -2.22
C THR A 2 -5.09 21.85 -1.55
N ALA A 3 -5.40 20.79 -2.28
CA ALA A 3 -6.03 19.61 -1.70
C ALA A 3 -5.15 18.95 -0.63
N ILE A 4 -3.82 19.06 -0.75
CA ILE A 4 -2.88 18.62 0.27
C ILE A 4 -2.97 19.49 1.52
N ASP A 5 -3.08 20.82 1.36
CA ASP A 5 -3.29 21.72 2.51
C ASP A 5 -4.61 21.39 3.23
N ASP A 6 -5.70 21.22 2.48
CA ASP A 6 -7.01 20.85 3.01
C ASP A 6 -6.93 19.53 3.79
N LYS A 7 -6.28 18.51 3.20
CA LYS A 7 -6.07 17.22 3.85
C LYS A 7 -5.26 17.36 5.13
N TRP A 8 -4.18 18.13 5.10
CA TRP A 8 -3.33 18.32 6.26
C TRP A 8 -4.12 18.89 7.45
N THR A 9 -5.10 19.77 7.23
CA THR A 9 -5.98 20.26 8.32
C THR A 9 -6.75 19.14 9.03
N GLN A 10 -6.98 18.01 8.36
CA GLN A 10 -7.65 16.82 8.90
C GLN A 10 -6.67 15.85 9.59
N VAL A 11 -5.40 15.85 9.19
CA VAL A 11 -4.37 14.92 9.68
C VAL A 11 -3.19 15.64 10.33
N GLN A 12 -3.46 16.64 11.18
CA GLN A 12 -2.42 17.45 11.84
C GLN A 12 -1.38 16.62 12.62
N TRP A 13 -1.71 15.40 13.03
CA TRP A 13 -0.78 14.45 13.67
C TRP A 13 0.41 14.07 12.78
N ILE A 14 0.28 14.16 11.44
CA ILE A 14 1.36 13.87 10.48
C ILE A 14 2.54 14.84 10.61
N GLY A 15 2.33 15.92 11.36
CA GLY A 15 3.34 16.89 11.74
C GLY A 15 3.47 18.05 10.76
N ALA A 16 4.45 18.90 11.00
CA ALA A 16 4.76 20.00 10.10
C ALA A 16 5.34 19.46 8.78
N PRO A 17 5.18 20.19 7.66
CA PRO A 17 5.94 19.91 6.45
C PRO A 17 7.44 19.86 6.76
N SER A 18 8.18 18.91 6.18
CA SER A 18 9.57 18.60 6.54
C SER A 18 10.56 19.77 6.36
N ASP A 19 10.19 20.79 5.56
CA ASP A 19 11.06 21.92 5.19
C ASP A 19 10.61 23.27 5.79
N ALA A 20 10.17 23.29 7.05
CA ALA A 20 9.73 24.51 7.73
C ALA A 20 10.84 25.59 7.78
N GLY A 21 10.87 26.45 6.74
CA GLY A 21 11.83 27.53 6.52
C GLY A 21 11.94 27.97 5.05
N ALA A 22 11.63 27.10 4.08
CA ALA A 22 11.72 27.39 2.64
C ALA A 22 10.37 27.40 1.90
N GLY A 23 9.27 27.08 2.59
CA GLY A 23 7.99 26.79 1.96
C GLY A 23 8.08 25.43 1.27
N SER A 24 7.59 24.38 1.91
CA SER A 24 7.47 23.05 1.33
C SER A 24 6.61 23.14 0.07
N HIS A 25 7.22 23.15 -1.11
CA HIS A 25 6.44 23.21 -2.34
C HIS A 25 5.90 21.81 -2.58
N GLU A 26 4.57 21.72 -2.52
CA GLU A 26 3.86 20.67 -3.24
C GLU A 26 4.48 20.55 -4.64
N GLY A 27 5.11 19.41 -4.90
CA GLY A 27 5.87 19.17 -6.11
C GLY A 27 5.08 18.27 -7.05
N PRO A 28 5.17 18.47 -8.37
CA PRO A 28 4.67 17.48 -9.31
C PRO A 28 5.44 16.18 -9.10
N ASN A 29 4.71 15.07 -9.07
CA ASN A 29 5.34 13.76 -9.08
C ASN A 29 5.91 13.44 -10.47
N PRO A 30 6.87 12.51 -10.60
CA PRO A 30 7.58 12.24 -11.85
C PRO A 30 6.70 11.90 -13.06
N ASP A 31 5.50 11.35 -12.82
CA ASP A 31 4.54 10.98 -13.86
C ASP A 31 3.64 12.14 -14.32
N GLY A 32 3.73 13.31 -13.67
CA GLY A 32 2.94 14.50 -13.97
C GLY A 32 1.44 14.38 -13.67
N ARG A 33 0.98 13.28 -13.07
CA ARG A 33 -0.45 13.03 -12.79
C ARG A 33 -0.96 13.71 -11.52
N GLY A 34 -0.05 14.02 -10.61
CA GLY A 34 -0.39 14.47 -9.28
C GLY A 34 0.76 15.16 -8.58
N THR A 35 0.50 15.51 -7.34
CA THR A 35 1.44 16.21 -6.49
C THR A 35 1.59 15.48 -5.17
N SER A 36 2.69 15.74 -4.48
CA SER A 36 2.91 15.23 -3.14
C SER A 36 3.63 16.25 -2.28
N ARG A 37 3.54 16.04 -0.96
CA ARG A 37 4.31 16.77 0.04
C ARG A 37 4.71 15.85 1.18
N ASP A 38 5.96 15.98 1.60
CA ASP A 38 6.49 15.32 2.79
C ASP A 38 6.23 16.13 4.06
N PHE A 39 5.93 15.39 5.12
CA PHE A 39 5.68 15.87 6.48
C PHE A 39 6.55 15.08 7.44
N ALA A 40 6.70 15.59 8.67
CA ALA A 40 7.58 14.98 9.68
C ALA A 40 7.32 13.48 9.90
N ASN A 41 6.06 13.04 9.83
CA ASN A 41 5.67 11.66 10.12
C ASN A 41 5.08 10.91 8.92
N GLY A 42 5.10 11.46 7.70
CA GLY A 42 4.50 10.81 6.53
C GLY A 42 4.51 11.68 5.28
N SER A 43 3.77 11.26 4.26
CA SER A 43 3.56 12.05 3.03
C SER A 43 2.09 12.09 2.70
N ILE A 44 1.64 13.20 2.09
CA ILE A 44 0.31 13.30 1.49
C ILE A 44 0.48 13.36 -0.02
N TYR A 45 -0.24 12.50 -0.73
CA TYR A 45 -0.28 12.43 -2.19
C TYR A 45 -1.64 12.84 -2.69
N TRP A 46 -1.70 13.53 -3.82
CA TRP A 46 -2.96 13.95 -4.44
C TRP A 46 -2.93 13.74 -5.96
N THR A 47 -4.05 13.25 -6.50
CA THR A 47 -4.42 13.40 -7.92
C THR A 47 -5.90 13.80 -8.00
N GLN A 48 -6.33 14.27 -9.16
CA GLN A 48 -7.76 14.49 -9.42
C GLN A 48 -8.58 13.20 -9.29
N GLY A 49 -8.01 12.04 -9.63
CA GLY A 49 -8.72 10.75 -9.65
C GLY A 49 -8.82 10.07 -8.29
N THR A 50 -7.82 10.25 -7.44
CA THR A 50 -7.72 9.57 -6.14
C THR A 50 -8.13 10.46 -4.98
N GLY A 51 -8.00 11.78 -5.10
CA GLY A 51 -8.07 12.68 -3.94
C GLY A 51 -6.78 12.64 -3.12
N ALA A 52 -6.80 13.35 -1.98
CA ALA A 52 -5.62 13.53 -1.11
C ALA A 52 -5.59 12.46 -0.02
N HIS A 53 -4.53 11.66 -0.01
CA HIS A 53 -4.37 10.54 0.90
C HIS A 53 -2.98 10.52 1.52
N GLU A 54 -2.93 10.18 2.79
CA GLU A 54 -1.68 10.06 3.52
C GLU A 54 -1.15 8.63 3.56
N VAL A 55 0.17 8.51 3.54
CA VAL A 55 0.90 7.26 3.77
C VAL A 55 1.98 7.55 4.79
N HIS A 56 2.13 6.71 5.83
CA HIS A 56 3.11 6.92 6.89
C HIS A 56 3.83 5.63 7.32
N GLY A 57 4.70 5.75 8.32
CA GLY A 57 5.37 4.62 8.95
C GLY A 57 6.05 3.65 7.98
N ASP A 58 6.01 2.37 8.32
CA ASP A 58 6.64 1.29 7.56
C ASP A 58 5.98 1.09 6.19
N ILE A 59 4.68 1.39 6.05
CA ILE A 59 3.99 1.31 4.76
C ILE A 59 4.56 2.34 3.78
N ARG A 60 4.78 3.58 4.24
CA ARG A 60 5.41 4.63 3.41
C ARG A 60 6.84 4.26 3.03
N LEU A 61 7.62 3.71 3.97
CA LEU A 61 8.99 3.29 3.70
C LEU A 61 9.03 2.23 2.59
N HIS A 62 8.20 1.20 2.71
CA HIS A 62 8.12 0.14 1.71
C HIS A 62 7.55 0.64 0.37
N TYR A 63 6.52 1.49 0.40
CA TYR A 63 6.00 2.14 -0.80
C TYR A 63 7.07 2.93 -1.56
N ALA A 64 7.95 3.64 -0.84
CA ALA A 64 9.06 4.36 -1.45
C ALA A 64 10.11 3.41 -2.07
N GLU A 65 10.40 2.27 -1.44
CA GLU A 65 11.28 1.22 -2.00
C GLU A 65 10.73 0.65 -3.32
N LEU A 66 9.40 0.57 -3.45
CA LEU A 66 8.70 0.13 -4.66
C LEU A 66 8.55 1.24 -5.72
N GLY A 67 9.17 2.40 -5.52
CA GLY A 67 9.19 3.52 -6.47
C GLY A 67 8.13 4.61 -6.19
N GLY A 68 7.40 4.51 -5.08
CA GLY A 68 6.38 5.49 -4.69
C GLY A 68 5.29 5.67 -5.76
N SER A 69 4.83 6.91 -5.94
CA SER A 69 3.77 7.23 -6.90
C SER A 69 4.18 7.08 -8.36
N GLY A 70 5.48 7.03 -8.65
CA GLY A 70 6.00 6.68 -9.97
C GLY A 70 6.16 5.17 -10.21
N GLY A 71 5.96 4.35 -9.16
CA GLY A 71 6.02 2.89 -9.21
C GLY A 71 4.72 2.25 -9.71
N PHE A 72 4.73 0.91 -9.80
CA PHE A 72 3.59 0.14 -10.31
C PHE A 72 2.34 0.21 -9.43
N LEU A 73 2.50 0.56 -8.15
CA LEU A 73 1.38 0.78 -7.23
C LEU A 73 0.60 2.06 -7.54
N GLY A 74 1.21 3.05 -8.19
CA GLY A 74 0.57 4.34 -8.44
C GLY A 74 0.21 5.08 -7.15
N TYR A 75 -0.87 5.85 -7.16
CA TYR A 75 -1.26 6.70 -6.03
C TYR A 75 -2.07 5.97 -4.96
N PRO A 76 -2.01 6.41 -3.69
CA PRO A 76 -2.88 5.90 -2.64
C PRO A 76 -4.35 6.24 -2.91
N LEU A 77 -5.23 5.29 -2.61
CA LEU A 77 -6.70 5.38 -2.66
C LEU A 77 -7.33 5.52 -1.28
N THR A 78 -6.54 5.32 -0.22
CA THR A 78 -6.97 5.45 1.17
C THR A 78 -5.86 6.13 1.96
N ASP A 79 -6.25 6.75 3.08
CA ASP A 79 -5.28 6.98 4.16
C ASP A 79 -4.83 5.64 4.75
N GLU A 80 -3.75 5.67 5.52
CA GLU A 80 -3.34 4.48 6.26
C GLU A 80 -4.33 4.22 7.40
N SER A 81 -4.98 3.07 7.37
CA SER A 81 -6.02 2.70 8.33
C SER A 81 -5.68 1.40 9.04
N GLY A 82 -6.19 1.25 10.27
CA GLY A 82 -6.13 -0.04 10.97
C GLY A 82 -6.94 -1.10 10.24
N CYS A 83 -6.43 -2.32 10.20
CA CYS A 83 -7.18 -3.46 9.68
C CYS A 83 -8.38 -3.76 10.60
N PRO A 84 -9.53 -4.20 10.04
CA PRO A 84 -10.75 -4.50 10.81
C PRO A 84 -10.59 -5.48 11.99
N ASP A 85 -9.62 -6.39 11.92
CA ASP A 85 -9.31 -7.35 13.00
C ASP A 85 -8.45 -6.75 14.14
N GLY A 86 -7.95 -5.53 13.96
CA GLY A 86 -7.10 -4.82 14.91
C GLY A 86 -5.63 -5.25 14.95
N ALA A 87 -5.18 -6.15 14.07
CA ALA A 87 -3.83 -6.73 14.12
C ALA A 87 -2.80 -6.01 13.23
N GLY A 88 -3.26 -5.22 12.26
CA GLY A 88 -2.42 -4.59 11.26
C GLY A 88 -2.90 -3.22 10.81
N ARG A 89 -2.20 -2.68 9.81
CA ARG A 89 -2.52 -1.41 9.12
C ARG A 89 -2.38 -1.60 7.62
N PHE A 90 -3.06 -0.78 6.83
CA PHE A 90 -2.99 -0.89 5.37
C PHE A 90 -3.21 0.45 4.66
N ASN A 91 -2.68 0.53 3.44
CA ASN A 91 -3.15 1.44 2.39
C ASN A 91 -3.52 0.64 1.15
N HIS A 92 -4.62 1.03 0.50
CA HIS A 92 -4.87 0.63 -0.88
C HIS A 92 -4.28 1.67 -1.83
N PHE A 93 -3.76 1.20 -2.96
CA PHE A 93 -3.21 2.00 -4.05
C PHE A 93 -3.89 1.64 -5.36
N GLU A 94 -3.71 2.45 -6.40
CA GLU A 94 -4.29 2.18 -7.73
C GLU A 94 -3.92 0.79 -8.26
N GLY A 95 -2.67 0.38 -8.09
CA GLY A 95 -2.14 -0.87 -8.62
C GLY A 95 -2.10 -2.03 -7.62
N GLY A 96 -2.35 -1.80 -6.33
CA GLY A 96 -2.11 -2.82 -5.31
C GLY A 96 -2.50 -2.42 -3.90
N SER A 97 -1.98 -3.13 -2.91
CA SER A 97 -2.21 -2.85 -1.50
C SER A 97 -1.01 -3.24 -0.68
N ILE A 98 -0.64 -2.40 0.29
CA ILE A 98 0.40 -2.73 1.26
C ILE A 98 -0.28 -2.91 2.61
N TYR A 99 0.00 -4.05 3.23
CA TYR A 99 -0.46 -4.39 4.57
C TYR A 99 0.75 -4.55 5.49
N TRP A 100 0.62 -4.04 6.71
CA TRP A 100 1.64 -4.14 7.75
C TRP A 100 1.08 -4.83 8.99
N THR A 101 1.88 -5.69 9.60
CA THR A 101 1.68 -6.18 10.97
C THR A 101 3.01 -6.17 11.72
N PRO A 102 3.02 -6.17 13.06
CA PRO A 102 4.25 -6.32 13.83
C PRO A 102 5.04 -7.61 13.50
N GLN A 103 4.37 -8.67 13.04
CA GLN A 103 4.97 -9.97 12.77
C GLN A 103 5.56 -10.08 11.36
N THR A 104 4.90 -9.45 10.37
CA THR A 104 5.26 -9.60 8.95
C THR A 104 6.01 -8.41 8.39
N GLY A 105 5.93 -7.24 9.05
CA GLY A 105 6.30 -5.96 8.43
C GLY A 105 5.35 -5.60 7.30
N ALA A 106 5.69 -4.54 6.56
CA ALA A 106 4.94 -4.09 5.38
C ALA A 106 5.18 -5.05 4.21
N ARG A 107 4.09 -5.51 3.59
CA ARG A 107 4.10 -6.43 2.45
C ARG A 107 3.07 -6.02 1.42
N GLU A 108 3.48 -6.06 0.17
CA GLU A 108 2.69 -5.67 -0.98
C GLU A 108 1.92 -6.87 -1.58
N THR A 109 0.72 -6.60 -2.10
CA THR A 109 -0.06 -7.53 -2.94
C THR A 109 -0.72 -6.75 -4.09
N HIS A 110 -0.59 -7.21 -5.34
CA HIS A 110 -1.19 -6.54 -6.50
C HIS A 110 -1.96 -7.48 -7.43
N GLY A 111 -2.59 -6.87 -8.45
CA GLY A 111 -3.21 -7.55 -9.56
C GLY A 111 -4.20 -8.65 -9.16
N ALA A 112 -4.20 -9.73 -9.93
CA ALA A 112 -5.15 -10.82 -9.75
C ALA A 112 -5.00 -11.57 -8.41
N ILE A 113 -3.80 -11.56 -7.81
CA ILE A 113 -3.59 -12.18 -6.49
C ILE A 113 -4.30 -11.36 -5.41
N ARG A 114 -4.06 -10.04 -5.40
CA ARG A 114 -4.74 -9.11 -4.51
C ARG A 114 -6.25 -9.16 -4.69
N ASP A 115 -6.74 -9.19 -5.94
CA ASP A 115 -8.18 -9.22 -6.21
C ASP A 115 -8.84 -10.52 -5.72
N LEU A 116 -8.17 -11.66 -5.85
CA LEU A 116 -8.65 -12.92 -5.26
C LEU A 116 -8.68 -12.84 -3.73
N TRP A 117 -7.60 -12.36 -3.11
CA TRP A 117 -7.52 -12.21 -1.65
C TRP A 117 -8.58 -11.24 -1.11
N ALA A 118 -8.82 -10.14 -1.82
CA ALA A 118 -9.90 -9.20 -1.55
C ALA A 118 -11.27 -9.88 -1.60
N GLY A 119 -11.55 -10.66 -2.65
CA GLY A 119 -12.79 -11.42 -2.82
C GLY A 119 -13.02 -12.48 -1.73
N MET A 120 -11.96 -12.94 -1.06
CA MET A 120 -12.04 -13.85 0.08
C MET A 120 -12.19 -13.14 1.44
N GLY A 121 -12.18 -11.80 1.47
CA GLY A 121 -12.32 -11.03 2.70
C GLY A 121 -11.00 -10.57 3.33
N TRP A 122 -9.94 -10.43 2.54
CA TRP A 122 -8.66 -9.83 2.94
C TRP A 122 -7.99 -10.59 4.10
N GLU A 123 -7.45 -9.86 5.08
CA GLU A 123 -6.78 -10.41 6.26
C GLU A 123 -7.68 -11.31 7.12
N ARG A 124 -9.01 -11.18 6.98
CA ARG A 124 -9.99 -12.04 7.67
C ARG A 124 -10.27 -13.35 6.91
N SER A 125 -9.74 -13.51 5.70
CA SER A 125 -9.80 -14.78 4.98
C SER A 125 -8.95 -15.84 5.68
N PHE A 126 -9.10 -17.10 5.26
CA PHE A 126 -8.28 -18.19 5.83
C PHE A 126 -6.77 -17.99 5.59
N LEU A 127 -6.36 -17.14 4.65
CA LEU A 127 -4.95 -16.89 4.35
C LEU A 127 -4.26 -16.03 5.42
N GLY A 128 -4.99 -15.12 6.07
CA GLY A 128 -4.43 -14.10 6.95
C GLY A 128 -3.68 -13.00 6.18
N TYR A 129 -2.64 -12.44 6.80
CA TYR A 129 -1.82 -11.37 6.24
C TYR A 129 -0.74 -11.87 5.28
N PRO A 130 -0.32 -11.07 4.28
CA PRO A 130 0.82 -11.38 3.43
C PRO A 130 2.12 -11.44 4.25
N THR A 131 3.00 -12.39 3.90
CA THR A 131 4.32 -12.58 4.54
C THR A 131 5.48 -12.28 3.57
N THR A 132 5.20 -12.24 2.27
CA THR A 132 6.09 -11.78 1.21
C THR A 132 5.39 -10.72 0.38
N ASP A 133 6.16 -9.98 -0.40
CA ASP A 133 5.61 -9.28 -1.56
C ASP A 133 5.28 -10.28 -2.66
N GLU A 134 4.63 -9.81 -3.73
CA GLU A 134 4.36 -10.63 -4.90
C GLU A 134 5.66 -10.91 -5.67
N MET A 135 5.95 -12.19 -5.91
CA MET A 135 7.19 -12.65 -6.55
C MET A 135 6.95 -13.77 -7.57
N GLY A 136 7.82 -13.91 -8.57
CA GLY A 136 7.83 -15.09 -9.44
C GLY A 136 8.61 -14.91 -10.75
N PRO A 137 9.02 -16.01 -11.41
CA PRO A 137 9.78 -15.96 -12.66
C PRO A 137 8.87 -15.70 -13.87
N GLY A 138 9.36 -14.90 -14.82
CA GLY A 138 8.63 -14.59 -16.06
C GLY A 138 7.31 -13.91 -15.74
N ASP A 139 6.20 -14.47 -16.22
CA ASP A 139 4.86 -13.97 -15.93
C ASP A 139 4.23 -14.61 -14.69
N ASN A 140 4.75 -15.73 -14.18
CA ASN A 140 4.16 -16.35 -13.00
C ASN A 140 4.34 -15.48 -11.76
N ARG A 141 3.34 -15.47 -10.88
CA ARG A 141 3.34 -14.69 -9.64
C ARG A 141 2.89 -15.54 -8.47
N SER A 142 3.34 -15.17 -7.28
CA SER A 142 3.00 -15.84 -6.03
C SER A 142 3.13 -14.87 -4.88
N ASN A 143 2.20 -14.93 -3.93
CA ASN A 143 2.28 -14.24 -2.66
C ASN A 143 2.08 -15.26 -1.53
N ARG A 144 2.97 -15.26 -0.54
CA ARG A 144 2.76 -16.06 0.68
C ARG A 144 1.96 -15.25 1.68
N PHE A 145 1.14 -15.95 2.44
CA PHE A 145 0.34 -15.43 3.54
C PHE A 145 0.59 -16.26 4.80
N GLN A 146 0.09 -15.82 5.95
CA GLN A 146 0.31 -16.49 7.24
C GLN A 146 -0.09 -17.97 7.24
N HIS A 147 -1.16 -18.33 6.52
CA HIS A 147 -1.74 -19.68 6.56
C HIS A 147 -1.82 -20.36 5.18
N GLY A 148 -1.17 -19.78 4.18
CA GLY A 148 -1.25 -20.27 2.81
C GLY A 148 -0.47 -19.44 1.82
N HIS A 149 -0.78 -19.62 0.55
CA HIS A 149 -0.22 -18.82 -0.52
C HIS A 149 -1.22 -18.71 -1.67
N VAL A 150 -1.08 -17.67 -2.48
CA VAL A 150 -1.80 -17.54 -3.75
C VAL A 150 -0.78 -17.60 -4.87
N THR A 151 -1.06 -18.41 -5.88
CA THR A 151 -0.28 -18.47 -7.13
C THR A 151 -1.09 -17.89 -8.27
N TRP A 152 -0.44 -17.23 -9.22
CA TRP A 152 -1.04 -16.81 -10.48
C TRP A 152 -0.20 -17.24 -11.67
N THR A 153 -0.87 -17.70 -12.73
CA THR A 153 -0.26 -17.93 -14.05
C THR A 153 -1.15 -17.34 -15.15
N PRO A 154 -0.59 -17.01 -16.33
CA PRO A 154 -1.37 -16.47 -17.44
C PRO A 154 -2.54 -17.36 -17.90
N SER A 155 -2.38 -18.68 -17.82
CA SER A 155 -3.40 -19.65 -18.24
C SER A 155 -4.34 -20.10 -17.13
N GLY A 156 -3.91 -20.01 -15.86
CA GLY A 156 -4.63 -20.53 -14.71
C GLY A 156 -5.35 -19.47 -13.89
N GLY A 157 -4.97 -18.20 -13.99
CA GLY A 157 -5.44 -17.16 -13.09
C GLY A 157 -4.91 -17.35 -11.67
N ALA A 158 -5.49 -16.61 -10.71
CA ALA A 158 -5.09 -16.67 -9.31
C ALA A 158 -5.79 -17.83 -8.61
N VAL A 159 -5.04 -18.59 -7.82
CA VAL A 159 -5.55 -19.74 -7.03
C VAL A 159 -4.97 -19.68 -5.63
N ALA A 160 -5.82 -19.73 -4.62
CA ALA A 160 -5.44 -19.77 -3.21
C ALA A 160 -5.27 -21.20 -2.70
N HIS A 161 -4.22 -21.42 -1.93
CA HIS A 161 -3.84 -22.72 -1.38
C HIS A 161 -3.63 -22.61 0.13
N HIS A 162 -4.16 -23.57 0.89
CA HIS A 162 -3.85 -23.71 2.31
C HIS A 162 -2.44 -24.29 2.47
N SER A 163 -1.67 -23.81 3.45
CA SER A 163 -0.40 -24.47 3.81
C SER A 163 -0.69 -25.61 4.79
N THR A 164 -0.34 -26.85 4.44
CA THR A 164 -0.46 -28.02 5.35
C THR A 164 0.83 -28.35 6.09
N LEU A 165 1.83 -27.47 6.05
CA LEU A 165 3.11 -27.71 6.72
C LEU A 165 3.11 -27.11 8.12
N ILE A 166 2.98 -28.01 9.11
CA ILE A 166 3.63 -27.87 10.41
C ILE A 166 5.11 -28.13 10.11
N ASP A 167 5.94 -27.10 10.19
CA ASP A 167 7.39 -27.26 10.30
C ASP A 167 7.79 -27.28 11.78
#